data_AF-A0A8I1IZF8-F1
#
_entry.id   AF-A0A8I1IZF8-F1
#
_cell.length_a   1.000
_cell.length_b   1.000
_cell.length_c   1.000
_cell.angle_alpha   90.00
_cell.angle_beta   90.00
_cell.angle_gamma   90.00
#
_symmetry.space_group_name_H-M   'P 1'
#
loop_
_entity.id
_entity.type
_entity.pdbx_description
1 polymer ?
#
loop_
_entity_poly.entity_id
_entity_poly.type
_entity_poly.pdbx_seq_one_letter_code
_entity_poly.pdbx_strand_id
1 'polypeptide(L)' 'MTYDEIGNPITSGSKTFEWCGRQLERITDGDNTYVYAYNTDGDRVSKTVNGVKTEYFYN' A
#
# COMPACT_ATOMS: atom_id res chain seq x y z
N MET A 1 8.50 14.22 6.78
CA MET A 1 7.22 13.49 6.73
C MET A 1 6.22 14.42 6.08
N THR A 2 5.62 14.00 4.98
CA THR A 2 4.66 14.78 4.19
C THR A 2 3.34 14.03 4.13
N TYR A 3 2.25 14.76 3.87
CA TYR A 3 0.88 14.22 3.83
C TYR A 3 0.15 14.70 2.59
N ASP A 4 -0.82 13.92 2.11
CA ASP A 4 -1.78 14.37 1.09
C ASP A 4 -2.89 15.25 1.69
N GLU A 5 -3.83 15.70 0.86
CA GLU A 5 -4.91 16.61 1.25
C GLU A 5 -5.87 16.03 2.30
N ILE A 6 -5.94 14.70 2.44
CA ILE A 6 -6.79 14.01 3.42
C ILE A 6 -6.00 13.43 4.60
N GLY A 7 -4.71 13.75 4.68
CA GLY A 7 -3.85 13.43 5.81
C GLY A 7 -3.22 12.03 5.76
N ASN A 8 -3.17 11.36 4.61
CA ASN A 8 -2.37 10.15 4.48
C ASN A 8 -0.88 10.50 4.37
N PRO A 9 0.03 9.78 5.03
CA PRO A 9 1.45 10.03 4.90
C PRO A 9 1.93 9.65 3.49
N ILE A 10 2.63 10.55 2.82
CA ILE A 10 3.29 10.32 1.52
C ILE A 10 4.75 9.89 1.74
N THR A 11 5.39 10.34 2.81
CA THR A 11 6.79 10.00 3.12
C THR A 11 7.02 9.73 4.61
N SER A 12 7.84 8.72 4.92
CA SER A 12 8.32 8.43 6.27
C SER A 12 9.76 7.92 6.20
N GLY A 13 10.72 8.76 6.59
CA GLY A 13 12.14 8.49 6.34
C GLY A 13 12.41 8.36 4.84
N SER A 14 13.03 7.26 4.43
CA SER A 14 13.28 6.91 3.03
C SER A 14 12.10 6.25 2.31
N LYS A 15 10.98 6.00 3.01
CA LYS A 15 9.82 5.31 2.44
C LYS A 15 8.87 6.30 1.78
N THR A 16 8.34 5.92 0.62
CA THR A 16 7.25 6.63 -0.06
C THR A 16 6.00 5.77 -0.08
N PHE A 17 4.83 6.41 -0.06
CA PHE A 17 3.53 5.76 0.01
C PHE A 17 2.60 6.34 -1.06
N GLU A 18 1.90 5.47 -1.78
CA GLU A 18 0.92 5.84 -2.80
C GLU A 18 -0.46 5.31 -2.38
N TRP A 19 -1.47 6.16 -2.48
CA TRP A 19 -2.81 5.91 -1.95
C TRP A 19 -3.89 6.15 -3.00
N CYS A 20 -4.95 5.34 -2.95
CA CYS A 20 -6.23 5.61 -3.61
C CYS A 20 -7.28 5.86 -2.52
N GLY A 21 -7.67 7.13 -2.32
CA GLY A 21 -8.45 7.52 -1.14
C GLY A 21 -7.70 7.13 0.15
N ARG A 22 -8.27 6.24 0.97
CA ARG A 22 -7.63 5.73 2.19
C ARG A 22 -7.02 4.33 2.04
N GLN A 23 -6.98 3.80 0.83
CA GLN A 23 -6.37 2.52 0.52
C GLN A 23 -4.92 2.71 0.09
N LEU A 24 -3.99 2.14 0.86
CA LEU A 24 -2.57 2.17 0.52
C LEU A 24 -2.30 1.19 -0.62
N GLU A 25 -1.90 1.67 -1.79
CA GLU A 25 -1.66 0.84 -2.98
C GLU A 25 -0.19 0.42 -3.11
N ARG A 26 0.76 1.34 -2.86
CA ARG A 26 2.19 1.06 -2.97
C ARG A 26 3.01 1.62 -1.83
N ILE A 27 4.05 0.89 -1.44
CA ILE A 27 5.18 1.40 -0.66
C ILE A 27 6.46 1.14 -1.45
N THR A 28 7.33 2.15 -1.53
CA THR A 28 8.72 1.99 -1.98
C THR A 28 9.64 2.23 -0.79
N ASP A 29 10.57 1.29 -0.55
CA ASP A 29 11.47 1.29 0.60
C ASP A 29 12.85 0.76 0.20
N GLY A 30 13.72 1.66 -0.27
CA GLY A 30 14.95 1.28 -0.96
C GLY A 30 14.63 0.46 -2.20
N ASP A 31 15.19 -0.74 -2.29
CA ASP A 31 14.94 -1.68 -3.40
C ASP A 31 13.65 -2.50 -3.22
N ASN A 32 12.96 -2.37 -2.06
CA ASN A 32 11.73 -3.10 -1.82
C ASN A 32 10.52 -2.36 -2.35
N THR A 33 9.67 -3.08 -3.08
CA THR A 33 8.36 -2.60 -3.51
C THR A 33 7.27 -3.48 -2.93
N TYR A 34 6.29 -2.85 -2.31
CA TYR A 34 5.09 -3.49 -1.75
C TYR A 34 3.89 -2.97 -2.53
N VAL A 35 3.09 -3.88 -3.10
CA VAL A 35 1.84 -3.53 -3.79
C VAL A 35 0.69 -4.24 -3.11
N TYR A 36 -0.41 -3.53 -2.90
CA TYR A 36 -1.62 -4.06 -2.26
C TYR A 36 -2.80 -3.96 -3.22
N ALA A 37 -3.71 -4.94 -3.15
CA ALA A 37 -5.00 -4.89 -3.82
C ALA A 37 -6.13 -5.06 -2.80
N TYR A 38 -7.27 -4.45 -3.07
CA TYR A 38 -8.44 -4.45 -2.19
C TYR A 38 -9.69 -4.92 -2.95
N ASN A 39 -10.63 -5.55 -2.25
CA ASN A 39 -11.97 -5.84 -2.78
C ASN A 39 -12.86 -4.56 -2.74
N THR A 40 -14.11 -4.71 -3.18
CA THR A 40 -15.10 -3.62 -3.20
C THR A 40 -15.50 -3.13 -1.80
N ASP A 41 -15.37 -3.99 -0.79
CA ASP A 41 -15.67 -3.66 0.61
C ASP A 41 -14.51 -2.93 1.31
N GLY A 42 -13.35 -2.87 0.65
CA GLY A 42 -12.15 -2.22 1.12
C GLY A 42 -11.21 -3.12 1.92
N ASP A 43 -11.47 -4.42 1.95
CA ASP A 43 -10.55 -5.40 2.53
C ASP A 43 -9.40 -5.68 1.57
N ARG A 44 -8.20 -5.77 2.13
CA ARG A 44 -7.01 -6.10 1.36
C ARG A 44 -7.04 -7.57 0.94
N VAL A 45 -7.10 -7.87 -0.34
CA VAL A 45 -7.13 -9.23 -0.87
C VAL A 45 -5.77 -9.76 -1.32
N SER A 46 -4.78 -8.88 -1.54
CA SER A 46 -3.43 -9.33 -1.84
C SER A 46 -2.33 -8.37 -1.40
N LYS A 47 -1.12 -8.93 -1.25
CA LYS A 47 0.14 -8.21 -1.07
C LYS A 47 1.19 -8.83 -1.97
N THR A 48 1.85 -8.02 -2.79
CA THR A 48 3.01 -8.42 -3.59
C THR A 48 4.25 -7.70 -3.07
N VAL A 49 5.27 -8.45 -2.64
CA VAL A 49 6.56 -7.89 -2.21
C VAL A 49 7.63 -8.39 -3.16
N ASN A 50 8.29 -7.47 -3.87
CA ASN A 50 9.35 -7.79 -4.83
C ASN A 50 8.96 -8.91 -5.80
N GLY A 51 7.71 -8.88 -6.29
CA GLY A 51 7.17 -9.87 -7.23
C GLY A 51 6.56 -11.12 -6.57
N VAL A 52 6.76 -11.36 -5.27
CA VAL A 52 6.16 -12.49 -4.55
C VAL A 52 4.79 -12.09 -4.02
N LYS A 53 3.74 -12.73 -4.55
CA LYS A 53 2.35 -12.46 -4.18
C LYS A 53 1.87 -13.36 -3.04
N THR A 54 1.17 -12.78 -2.08
CA THR A 54 0.38 -13.45 -1.04
C THR A 54 -1.07 -13.01 -1.20
N GLU A 55 -1.98 -13.99 -1.28
CA GLU A 55 -3.43 -13.77 -1.36
C GLU A 55 -4.05 -13.91 0.04
N TYR A 56 -5.09 -13.14 0.32
CA TYR A 56 -5.87 -13.19 1.54
C TYR A 56 -7.30 -13.60 1.21
N PHE A 57 -7.83 -14.58 1.95
CA PHE A 57 -9.18 -15.09 1.79
C PHE A 57 -9.96 -14.87 3.08
N TYR A 58 -11.19 -14.36 2.93
CA TYR A 58 -12.11 -14.05 4.02
C TYR A 58 -13.33 -14.98 3.91
N ASN A 59 -13.94 -15.31 5.05
CA ASN A 59 -15.08 -16.23 5.16
C ASN A 59 -16.42 -15.50 5.19
#